data_AF-A0A417CME3-F1
#
_entry.id   AF-A0A417CME3-F1
#
_cell.length_a   1.000
_cell.length_b   1.000
_cell.length_c   1.000
_cell.angle_alpha   90.00
_cell.angle_beta   90.00
_cell.angle_gamma   90.00
#
_symmetry.space_group_name_H-M   'P 1'
#
loop_
_entity.id
_entity.type
_entity.pdbx_description
1 polymer ?
#
loop_
_entity_poly.entity_id
_entity_poly.type
_entity_poly.pdbx_seq_one_letter_code
_entity_poly.pdbx_strand_id
1 'polypeptide(L)'
;MKKNFGFGCMRFSMKDGEVDKEQMRKMVDAFLEQGFNYFDTAHGYLDGKSELALRDCLYSLSLLYCGCPKQISIPDLFACMNVKKVFNDCNANYYYSNVHTVHNGKASDCIKCGKCEKARSQHLPIRDLLEDVAKEFESAQK
;
A
#
# COMPACT_ATOMS: atom_id res chain seq x y z
N MET A 1 -26.80 -6.13 0.73
CA MET A 1 -26.33 -7.15 1.69
C MET A 1 -25.23 -6.54 2.54
N LYS A 2 -25.33 -6.53 3.88
CA LYS A 2 -24.22 -6.07 4.76
C LYS A 2 -23.08 -7.08 4.66
N LYS A 3 -21.85 -6.60 4.40
CA LYS A 3 -20.65 -7.44 4.32
C LYS A 3 -20.06 -7.61 5.72
N ASN A 4 -20.41 -8.72 6.38
CA ASN A 4 -20.04 -8.99 7.78
C ASN A 4 -18.93 -10.05 7.92
N PHE A 5 -18.27 -10.44 6.83
CA PHE A 5 -17.24 -11.47 6.86
C PHE A 5 -15.85 -10.86 6.92
N GLY A 6 -15.02 -11.42 7.81
CA GLY A 6 -13.59 -11.16 7.90
C GLY A 6 -12.77 -12.27 7.25
N PHE A 7 -11.56 -11.92 6.84
CA PHE A 7 -10.57 -12.86 6.34
C PHE A 7 -9.65 -13.27 7.49
N GLY A 8 -9.81 -14.50 7.98
CA GLY A 8 -9.00 -15.03 9.09
C GLY A 8 -7.63 -15.49 8.63
N CYS A 9 -6.57 -15.02 9.28
CA CYS A 9 -5.18 -15.27 8.89
C CYS A 9 -4.49 -16.37 9.72
N MET A 10 -5.25 -17.14 10.52
CA MET A 10 -4.68 -18.18 11.41
C MET A 10 -4.10 -19.42 10.70
N ARG A 11 -4.54 -19.71 9.47
CA ARG A 11 -4.35 -21.02 8.82
C ARG A 11 -4.05 -20.87 7.33
N PHE A 12 -2.97 -20.17 7.01
CA PHE A 12 -2.47 -20.16 5.64
C PHE A 12 -1.78 -21.48 5.29
N SER A 13 -1.81 -21.81 4.01
CA SER A 13 -0.97 -22.88 3.46
C SER A 13 0.50 -22.51 3.66
N MET A 14 1.31 -23.52 3.98
CA MET A 14 2.75 -23.37 4.21
C MET A 14 3.52 -24.10 3.09
N LYS A 15 4.58 -23.47 2.59
CA LYS A 15 5.51 -24.02 1.61
C LYS A 15 6.94 -23.76 2.08
N ASP A 16 7.74 -24.82 2.18
CA ASP A 16 9.14 -24.76 2.64
C ASP A 16 9.33 -24.06 4.01
N GLY A 17 8.35 -24.25 4.91
CA GLY A 17 8.36 -23.64 6.24
C GLY A 17 7.87 -22.19 6.30
N GLU A 18 7.59 -21.57 5.16
CA GLU A 18 7.06 -20.21 5.05
C GLU A 18 5.60 -20.20 4.59
N VAL A 19 4.90 -19.08 4.73
CA VAL A 19 3.54 -18.93 4.18
C VAL A 19 3.60 -18.98 2.65
N ASP A 20 2.75 -19.79 2.02
CA ASP A 20 2.58 -19.82 0.57
C ASP A 20 1.95 -18.50 0.08
N LYS A 21 2.82 -17.56 -0.30
CA LYS A 21 2.43 -16.22 -0.74
C LYS A 21 1.63 -16.22 -2.04
N GLU A 22 1.83 -17.20 -2.92
CA GLU A 22 1.09 -17.27 -4.18
C GLU A 22 -0.37 -17.65 -3.94
N GLN A 23 -0.60 -18.68 -3.12
CA GLN A 23 -1.95 -19.09 -2.76
C GLN A 23 -2.64 -18.01 -1.92
N MET A 24 -1.92 -17.43 -0.95
CA MET A 24 -2.44 -16.34 -0.13
C MET A 24 -2.89 -15.16 -1.01
N ARG A 25 -2.07 -14.74 -1.98
CA ARG A 25 -2.43 -13.64 -2.88
C ARG A 25 -3.75 -13.92 -3.61
N LYS A 26 -3.92 -15.10 -4.19
CA LYS A 26 -5.17 -15.48 -4.88
C LYS A 26 -6.40 -15.40 -3.97
N MET A 27 -6.26 -15.80 -2.70
CA MET A 27 -7.35 -15.75 -1.72
C MET A 27 -7.67 -14.30 -1.32
N VAL A 28 -6.64 -13.49 -1.07
CA VAL A 28 -6.80 -12.06 -0.74
C VAL A 28 -7.40 -11.30 -1.91
N ASP A 29 -6.96 -11.58 -3.14
CA ASP A 29 -7.51 -10.99 -4.36
C ASP A 29 -9.00 -11.26 -4.49
N ALA A 30 -9.40 -12.54 -4.42
CA ALA A 30 -10.81 -12.91 -4.48
C ALA A 30 -11.64 -12.26 -3.36
N PHE A 31 -11.09 -12.13 -2.15
CA PHE A 31 -11.76 -11.49 -1.02
C PHE A 31 -11.98 -9.98 -1.26
N LEU A 32 -10.96 -9.29 -1.79
CA LEU A 32 -11.02 -7.87 -2.13
C LEU A 32 -11.91 -7.59 -3.35
N GLU A 33 -11.90 -8.45 -4.37
CA GLU A 33 -12.76 -8.34 -5.56
C GLU A 33 -14.25 -8.45 -5.21
N GLN A 34 -14.59 -9.32 -4.27
CA GLN A 34 -15.94 -9.40 -3.69
C GLN A 34 -16.26 -8.19 -2.79
N GLY A 35 -15.29 -7.30 -2.59
CA GLY A 35 -15.35 -6.04 -1.87
C GLY A 35 -15.49 -6.20 -0.36
N PHE A 36 -14.93 -7.27 0.20
CA PHE A 36 -14.66 -7.37 1.64
C PHE A 36 -13.32 -6.71 1.97
N ASN A 37 -13.14 -6.22 3.20
CA ASN A 37 -11.97 -5.42 3.57
C ASN A 37 -11.53 -5.56 5.04
N TYR A 38 -12.04 -6.57 5.76
CA TYR A 38 -11.67 -6.82 7.15
C TYR A 38 -10.78 -8.06 7.24
N PHE A 39 -9.56 -7.90 7.75
CA PHE A 39 -8.58 -8.97 7.93
C PHE A 39 -8.31 -9.16 9.43
N ASP A 40 -8.35 -10.41 9.89
CA ASP A 40 -8.05 -10.79 11.27
C ASP A 40 -6.68 -11.48 11.32
N THR A 41 -5.72 -10.83 11.97
CA THR A 41 -4.37 -11.36 12.21
C THR A 41 -3.94 -11.07 13.64
N ALA A 42 -3.02 -11.87 14.19
CA ALA A 42 -2.43 -11.65 15.50
C ALA A 42 -0.96 -12.10 15.52
N HIS A 43 -0.19 -11.54 16.45
CA HIS A 43 1.25 -11.77 16.58
C HIS A 43 1.64 -13.26 16.67
N GLY A 44 0.85 -14.09 17.35
CA GLY A 44 1.14 -15.52 17.51
C GLY A 44 0.75 -16.41 16.32
N TYR A 45 0.07 -15.86 15.30
CA TYR A 45 -0.41 -16.69 14.19
C TYR A 45 0.76 -17.14 13.31
N LEU A 46 0.83 -18.46 13.09
CA LEU A 46 1.87 -19.10 12.27
C LEU A 46 3.28 -18.71 12.73
N ASP A 47 3.52 -18.66 14.05
CA ASP A 47 4.83 -18.31 14.62
C ASP A 47 5.31 -16.91 14.17
N GLY A 48 4.39 -15.94 14.16
CA GLY A 48 4.66 -14.56 13.70
C GLY A 48 4.70 -14.37 12.19
N LYS A 49 4.57 -15.44 11.40
CA LYS A 49 4.67 -15.36 9.93
C LYS A 49 3.43 -14.79 9.27
N SER A 50 2.26 -14.89 9.92
CA SER A 50 0.98 -14.39 9.38
C SER A 50 0.99 -12.89 9.12
N GLU A 51 1.44 -12.08 10.10
CA GLU A 51 1.44 -10.62 9.98
C GLU A 51 2.38 -10.13 8.88
N LEU A 52 3.57 -10.76 8.78
CA LEU A 52 4.55 -10.46 7.75
C LEU A 52 4.03 -10.82 6.35
N ALA A 53 3.44 -12.00 6.19
CA ALA A 53 2.86 -12.42 4.92
C ALA A 53 1.69 -11.52 4.50
N LEU A 54 0.83 -11.13 5.45
CA LEU A 54 -0.29 -10.22 5.20
C LEU A 54 0.19 -8.82 4.81
N ARG A 55 1.19 -8.27 5.49
CA ARG A 55 1.84 -7.01 5.11
C ARG A 55 2.34 -7.07 3.67
N ASP A 56 3.15 -8.06 3.34
CA ASP A 56 3.76 -8.19 2.00
C ASP A 56 2.69 -8.30 0.91
N CYS A 57 1.65 -9.09 1.18
CA CYS A 57 0.54 -9.30 0.25
C CYS A 57 -0.21 -7.98 0.02
N LEU A 58 -0.73 -7.35 1.07
CA LEU A 58 -1.52 -6.12 0.95
C LEU A 58 -0.70 -4.96 0.39
N TYR A 59 0.59 -4.86 0.72
CA TYR A 59 1.48 -3.84 0.15
C TYR A 59 1.62 -4.00 -1.35
N SER A 60 1.89 -5.21 -1.82
CA SER A 60 1.98 -5.51 -3.25
C SER A 60 0.67 -5.26 -3.99
N LEU A 61 -0.47 -5.49 -3.33
CA LEU A 61 -1.80 -5.28 -3.90
C LEU A 61 -2.23 -3.81 -3.89
N SER A 62 -1.70 -2.98 -2.99
CA SER A 62 -2.01 -1.54 -2.93
C SER A 62 -1.62 -0.79 -4.22
N LEU A 63 -0.58 -1.27 -4.91
CA LEU A 63 -0.17 -0.82 -6.24
C LEU A 63 -1.19 -1.22 -7.33
N LEU A 64 -1.82 -2.39 -7.20
CA LEU A 64 -2.70 -2.97 -8.21
C LEU A 64 -4.17 -2.53 -8.05
N TYR A 65 -4.67 -2.47 -6.82
CA TYR A 65 -6.10 -2.27 -6.53
C TYR A 65 -6.55 -0.82 -6.48
N CYS A 66 -5.63 0.13 -6.31
CA CYS A 66 -6.00 1.55 -6.39
C CYS A 66 -6.47 1.94 -7.82
N GLY A 67 -6.13 1.16 -8.85
CA GLY A 67 -6.56 1.38 -10.24
C GLY A 67 -6.20 2.78 -10.74
N CYS A 68 -5.11 3.36 -10.23
CA CYS A 68 -4.67 4.70 -10.56
C CYS A 68 -4.21 4.71 -12.03
N PRO A 69 -4.79 5.55 -12.90
CA PRO A 69 -4.42 5.58 -14.32
C PRO A 69 -2.98 6.04 -14.56
N LYS A 70 -2.39 6.70 -13.56
CA LYS A 70 -1.02 7.22 -13.57
C LYS A 70 -0.02 6.29 -12.87
N GLN A 71 -0.48 5.13 -12.38
CA GLN A 71 0.34 4.13 -11.70
C GLN A 71 1.25 4.75 -10.62
N ILE A 72 0.67 5.62 -9.77
CA ILE A 72 1.41 6.29 -8.69
C ILE A 72 1.44 5.35 -7.47
N SER A 73 2.63 5.11 -6.92
CA SER A 73 2.78 4.34 -5.68
C SER A 73 2.53 5.19 -4.43
N ILE A 74 1.25 5.45 -4.14
CA ILE A 74 0.85 6.29 -2.99
C ILE A 74 1.49 5.85 -1.66
N PRO A 75 1.55 4.54 -1.31
CA PRO A 75 2.15 4.11 -0.05
C PRO A 75 3.65 4.39 0.04
N ASP A 76 4.42 4.12 -1.03
CA ASP A 76 5.86 4.38 -1.07
C ASP A 76 6.14 5.88 -0.94
N LEU A 77 5.40 6.71 -1.67
CA LEU A 77 5.57 8.16 -1.63
C LEU A 77 5.28 8.73 -0.24
N PHE A 78 4.25 8.22 0.43
CA PHE A 78 3.93 8.61 1.81
C PHE A 78 4.96 8.07 2.80
N ALA A 79 5.55 6.90 2.56
CA ALA A 79 6.66 6.40 3.37
C ALA A 79 7.87 7.33 3.27
N CYS A 80 8.25 7.77 2.07
CA CYS A 80 9.32 8.77 1.90
C CYS A 80 9.00 10.07 2.65
N MET A 81 7.77 10.58 2.53
CA MET A 81 7.34 11.80 3.23
C MET A 81 7.36 11.66 4.75
N ASN A 82 6.93 10.52 5.28
CA ASN A 82 6.95 10.25 6.72
C ASN A 82 8.38 10.18 7.24
N VAL A 83 9.26 9.48 6.55
CA VAL A 83 10.68 9.39 6.93
C VAL A 83 11.34 10.76 6.92
N LYS A 84 11.08 11.58 5.89
CA LYS A 84 11.60 12.94 5.80
C LYS A 84 11.06 13.83 6.92
N LYS A 85 9.76 13.80 7.20
CA LYS A 85 9.14 14.63 8.24
C LYS A 85 9.53 14.24 9.67
N VAL A 86 9.66 12.93 9.94
CA VAL A 86 9.93 12.43 11.30
C VAL A 86 11.43 12.46 11.61
N PHE A 87 12.26 12.00 10.67
CA PHE A 87 13.69 11.79 10.92
C PHE A 87 14.59 12.81 10.22
N ASN A 88 14.01 13.74 9.44
CA ASN A 88 14.76 14.70 8.61
C ASN A 88 15.81 14.02 7.71
N ASP A 89 15.50 12.81 7.25
CA ASP A 89 16.44 11.99 6.48
C ASP A 89 16.53 12.50 5.03
N CYS A 90 17.71 12.97 4.66
CA CYS A 90 18.02 13.46 3.32
C CYS A 90 17.91 12.35 2.24
N ASN A 91 18.06 11.08 2.63
CA ASN A 91 17.95 9.95 1.70
C ASN A 91 16.53 9.78 1.14
N ALA A 92 15.51 10.30 1.83
CA ALA A 92 14.13 10.25 1.34
C ALA A 92 13.99 10.84 -0.08
N ASN A 93 14.77 11.89 -0.40
CA ASN A 93 14.77 12.49 -1.74
C ASN A 93 15.34 11.54 -2.81
N TYR A 94 16.36 10.75 -2.44
CA TYR A 94 16.95 9.74 -3.32
C TYR A 94 15.97 8.60 -3.59
N TYR A 95 15.32 8.06 -2.55
CA TYR A 95 14.32 7.00 -2.71
C TYR A 95 13.11 7.48 -3.52
N TYR A 96 12.63 8.70 -3.28
CA TYR A 96 11.59 9.31 -4.11
C TYR A 96 12.01 9.30 -5.58
N SER A 97 13.13 9.97 -5.90
CA SER A 97 13.52 10.27 -7.29
C SER A 97 14.04 9.05 -8.06
N ASN A 98 14.84 8.19 -7.41
CA ASN A 98 15.63 7.15 -8.08
C ASN A 98 15.13 5.72 -7.84
N VAL A 99 14.14 5.52 -6.95
CA VAL A 99 13.59 4.19 -6.69
C VAL A 99 12.11 4.17 -7.03
N HIS A 100 11.31 5.05 -6.40
CA HIS A 100 9.86 4.96 -6.51
C HIS A 100 9.31 5.65 -7.75
N THR A 101 9.86 6.77 -8.21
CA THR A 101 9.36 7.53 -9.38
C THR A 101 10.03 7.19 -10.71
N VAL A 102 10.93 6.21 -10.77
CA VAL A 102 11.65 5.86 -12.01
C VAL A 102 10.75 5.08 -12.97
N HIS A 103 10.03 4.09 -12.43
CA HIS A 103 9.14 3.22 -13.21
C HIS A 103 7.64 3.47 -12.93
N ASN A 104 7.33 4.34 -11.97
CA ASN A 104 5.97 4.69 -11.57
C ASN A 104 5.73 6.20 -11.72
N GLY A 105 4.47 6.62 -11.70
CA GLY A 105 4.11 8.04 -11.77
C GLY A 105 4.57 8.84 -10.54
N LYS A 106 4.91 10.12 -10.76
CA LYS A 106 5.28 11.07 -9.70
C LYS A 106 4.06 11.55 -8.93
N ALA A 107 4.28 12.19 -7.78
CA ALA A 107 3.19 12.81 -7.03
C ALA A 107 2.49 13.91 -7.85
N SER A 108 3.24 14.70 -8.63
CA SER A 108 2.69 15.74 -9.51
C SER A 108 1.85 15.21 -10.68
N ASP A 109 2.01 13.95 -11.08
CA ASP A 109 1.21 13.34 -12.15
C ASP A 109 -0.25 13.08 -11.73
N CYS A 110 -0.60 13.30 -10.46
CA CYS A 110 -1.93 13.06 -9.93
C CYS A 110 -3.01 13.92 -10.60
N ILE A 111 -3.84 13.30 -11.44
CA ILE A 111 -5.01 13.95 -12.07
C ILE A 111 -6.25 14.05 -11.16
N LYS A 112 -6.07 13.86 -9.84
CA LYS A 112 -7.14 13.93 -8.83
C LYS A 112 -8.37 13.05 -9.12
N CYS A 113 -8.17 11.87 -9.72
CA CYS A 113 -9.27 10.97 -10.11
C CYS A 113 -10.14 10.45 -8.93
N GLY A 114 -9.64 10.50 -7.69
CA GLY A 114 -10.39 10.14 -6.48
C GLY A 114 -10.62 8.65 -6.26
N LYS A 115 -10.08 7.77 -7.12
CA LYS A 115 -10.20 6.30 -6.95
C LYS A 115 -9.57 5.82 -5.64
N CYS A 116 -8.41 6.37 -5.30
CA CYS A 116 -7.66 6.06 -4.08
C CYS A 116 -8.48 6.32 -2.79
N GLU A 117 -9.21 7.42 -2.75
CA GLU A 117 -10.02 7.81 -1.58
C GLU A 117 -11.29 6.97 -1.46
N LYS A 118 -11.87 6.53 -2.59
CA LYS A 118 -13.04 5.64 -2.60
C LYS A 118 -12.71 4.21 -2.18
N ALA A 119 -11.51 3.73 -2.52
CA ALA A 119 -11.07 2.39 -2.18
C ALA A 119 -10.75 2.22 -0.68
N ARG A 120 -10.43 3.32 0.01
CA ARG A 120 -9.95 3.24 1.40
C ARG A 120 -11.09 3.29 2.41
N SER A 121 -11.00 2.44 3.43
CA SER A 121 -11.93 2.42 4.57
C SER A 121 -11.77 3.61 5.52
N GLN A 122 -10.55 4.16 5.61
CA GLN A 122 -10.28 5.39 6.37
C GLN A 122 -10.34 6.60 5.43
N HIS A 123 -11.24 7.55 5.72
CA HIS A 123 -11.46 8.77 4.94
C HIS A 123 -10.26 9.74 5.03
N LEU A 124 -9.17 9.40 4.36
CA LEU A 124 -7.95 10.21 4.31
C LEU A 124 -7.91 11.04 3.02
N PRO A 125 -7.53 12.33 3.09
CA PRO A 125 -7.47 13.24 1.94
C PRO A 125 -6.19 12.99 1.11
N ILE A 126 -6.16 11.86 0.39
CA ILE A 126 -4.96 11.42 -0.37
C ILE A 126 -4.55 12.44 -1.42
N ARG A 127 -5.53 13.04 -2.11
CA ARG A 127 -5.23 13.99 -3.19
C ARG A 127 -4.47 15.21 -2.67
N ASP A 128 -4.87 15.74 -1.52
CA ASP A 128 -4.23 16.90 -0.91
C ASP A 128 -2.85 16.52 -0.37
N LEU A 129 -2.73 15.34 0.25
CA LEU A 129 -1.44 14.82 0.72
C LEU A 129 -0.44 14.60 -0.43
N LEU A 130 -0.90 14.18 -1.62
CA LEU A 130 -0.03 14.04 -2.79
C LEU A 130 0.48 15.39 -3.29
N GLU A 131 -0.30 16.47 -3.18
CA GLU A 131 0.19 17.81 -3.49
C GLU A 131 1.30 18.23 -2.54
N ASP A 132 1.16 17.93 -1.25
CA ASP A 132 2.19 18.24 -0.26
C ASP A 132 3.47 17.44 -0.49
N VAL A 133 3.35 16.18 -0.92
CA VAL A 133 4.50 15.37 -1.38
C VAL A 133 5.16 16.01 -2.59
N ALA A 134 4.39 16.41 -3.61
CA ALA A 134 4.93 17.07 -4.80
C ALA A 134 5.66 18.38 -4.43
N LYS A 135 5.08 19.19 -3.53
CA LYS A 135 5.73 20.39 -3.01
C LYS A 135 7.02 20.05 -2.29
N GLU A 136 7.07 19.03 -1.46
CA GLU A 136 8.26 18.72 -0.66
C GLU A 136 9.41 18.12 -1.48
N PHE A 137 9.11 17.27 -2.46
CA PHE A 137 10.13 16.52 -3.20
C PHE A 137 10.46 17.09 -4.57
N GLU A 138 9.56 17.87 -5.19
CA GLU A 138 9.73 18.36 -6.57
C GLU A 138 9.99 19.88 -6.63
N SER A 139 9.67 20.65 -5.58
CA SER A 139 9.93 22.09 -5.56
C SER A 139 11.41 22.48 -5.56
N ALA A 140 12.30 21.53 -5.27
CA ALA A 140 13.75 21.70 -5.28
C ALA A 140 14.40 21.52 -6.67
N GLN A 141 13.62 21.28 -7.75
CA GLN A 141 14.13 21.17 -9.13
C GLN A 141 14.09 22.50 -9.92
N LYS A 142 14.27 23.64 -9.24
CA LYS A 142 14.51 24.93 -9.90
C LYS A 142 15.98 25.29 -9.89
#